data_AF-I2B1F3-F1
#
_entry.id   AF-I2B1F3-F1
#
_cell.length_a   1.000
_cell.length_b   1.000
_cell.length_c   1.000
_cell.angle_alpha   90.00
_cell.angle_beta   90.00
_cell.angle_gamma   90.00
#
_symmetry.space_group_name_H-M   'P 1'
#
loop_
_entity.id
_entity.type
_entity.pdbx_description
1 polymer ?
#
loop_
_entity_poly.entity_id
_entity_poly.type
_entity_poly.pdbx_seq_one_letter_code
_entity_poly.pdbx_strand_id
1 'polypeptide(L)' 'KPLVMEEVEVAPPQKMEVRIKILYTSLCHTDVYFWEAKGQNPVFPRILGHEAAGIVESVGEGVTELAPGD' A
#
# COMPACT_ATOMS: atom_id res chain seq x y z
N LYS A 1 -19.70 -0.07 -0.46
CA LYS A 1 -19.92 0.34 0.96
C LYS A 1 -18.80 1.32 1.32
N PRO A 2 -19.04 2.37 2.13
CA PRO A 2 -17.97 3.28 2.55
C PRO A 2 -16.80 2.52 3.17
N LEU A 3 -15.57 3.00 2.94
CA LEU A 3 -14.38 2.48 3.62
C LEU A 3 -14.43 2.83 5.11
N VAL A 4 -13.83 2.00 5.94
CA VAL A 4 -13.79 2.14 7.40
C VAL A 4 -12.33 2.29 7.83
N MET A 5 -12.07 3.21 8.76
CA MET A 5 -10.75 3.36 9.38
C MET A 5 -10.60 2.28 10.46
N GLU A 6 -9.60 1.42 10.31
CA GLU A 6 -9.32 0.31 11.23
C GLU A 6 -7.82 0.28 11.58
N GLU A 7 -7.50 -0.26 12.76
CA GLU A 7 -6.12 -0.60 13.13
C GLU A 7 -5.75 -1.92 12.46
N VAL A 8 -4.59 -1.96 11.80
CA VAL A 8 -4.09 -3.13 11.09
C VAL A 8 -2.62 -3.38 11.43
N GLU A 9 -2.20 -4.64 11.34
CA GLU A 9 -0.80 -5.03 11.51
C GLU A 9 -0.08 -5.08 10.17
N VAL A 10 1.07 -4.42 10.08
CA VAL A 10 1.96 -4.47 8.91
C VAL A 10 3.23 -5.21 9.30
N ALA A 11 3.39 -6.41 8.75
CA ALA A 11 4.58 -7.23 9.00
C ALA A 11 5.88 -6.53 8.55
N PRO A 12 7.05 -6.92 9.08
CA PRO A 12 8.34 -6.48 8.54
C PRO A 12 8.49 -6.89 7.06
N PRO A 13 9.23 -6.12 6.25
CA PRO A 13 9.46 -6.46 4.85
C PRO A 13 10.28 -7.75 4.73
N GLN A 14 9.88 -8.64 3.82
CA GLN A 14 10.62 -9.86 3.49
C GLN A 14 11.73 -9.57 2.46
N LYS A 15 12.43 -10.62 2.01
CA LYS A 15 13.46 -10.52 0.99
C LYS A 15 12.94 -9.78 -0.27
N MET A 16 13.71 -8.80 -0.75
CA MET A 16 13.37 -7.91 -1.88
C MET A 16 12.12 -7.02 -1.67
N GLU A 17 11.62 -6.87 -0.44
CA GLU A 17 10.49 -5.97 -0.13
C GLU A 17 10.96 -4.69 0.57
N VAL A 18 10.14 -3.64 0.48
CA VAL A 18 10.37 -2.34 1.11
C VAL A 18 9.12 -1.94 1.87
N ARG A 19 9.29 -1.48 3.11
CA ARG A 19 8.20 -0.91 3.91
C ARG A 19 8.30 0.60 3.92
N ILE A 20 7.23 1.25 3.48
CA ILE A 20 7.15 2.71 3.31
C ILE A 20 6.15 3.28 4.31
N LYS A 21 6.56 4.34 5.02
CA LYS A 21 5.65 5.18 5.80
C LYS A 21 4.99 6.18 4.86
N ILE A 22 3.73 5.94 4.51
CA ILE A 22 2.93 6.83 3.68
C ILE A 22 2.66 8.15 4.42
N LEU A 23 2.96 9.28 3.78
CA LEU A 23 2.67 10.62 4.29
C LEU A 23 1.46 11.25 3.60
N TYR A 24 1.32 10.99 2.30
CA TYR A 24 0.24 11.52 1.47
C TYR A 24 -0.22 10.45 0.48
N THR A 25 -1.52 10.45 0.17
CA THR A 25 -2.10 9.63 -0.89
C THR A 25 -3.28 10.36 -1.53
N SER A 26 -3.52 10.12 -2.81
CA SER A 26 -4.66 10.65 -3.56
C SER A 26 -5.62 9.53 -3.96
N LEU A 27 -6.80 9.93 -4.44
CA LEU A 27 -7.81 9.03 -4.97
C LEU A 27 -7.83 9.12 -6.50
N CYS A 28 -7.76 7.97 -7.15
CA CYS A 28 -7.91 7.83 -8.58
C CYS A 28 -9.20 7.08 -8.93
N HIS A 29 -9.71 7.27 -10.15
CA HIS A 29 -10.89 6.57 -10.63
C HIS A 29 -10.70 5.04 -10.63
N THR A 30 -9.48 4.56 -10.85
CA THR A 30 -9.17 3.12 -10.80
C THR A 30 -9.41 2.53 -9.41
N ASP A 31 -9.15 3.28 -8.33
CA ASP A 31 -9.44 2.81 -6.96
C ASP A 31 -10.95 2.58 -6.78
N VAL A 32 -11.78 3.52 -7.25
CA VAL A 32 -13.25 3.42 -7.23
C VAL A 32 -13.73 2.24 -8.07
N TYR A 33 -13.16 2.05 -9.27
CA TYR A 33 -13.54 0.96 -10.16
C TYR A 33 -13.36 -0.43 -9.52
N PHE A 34 -12.25 -0.66 -8.82
CA PHE A 34 -12.01 -1.90 -8.09
C PHE A 34 -12.76 -1.98 -6.75
N TRP A 35 -12.95 -0.85 -6.05
CA TRP A 35 -13.77 -0.76 -4.84
C TRP A 35 -15.22 -1.16 -5.08
N GLU A 36 -15.79 -0.76 -6.21
CA GLU A 36 -17.15 -1.11 -6.63
C GLU A 36 -17.24 -2.51 -7.25
N ALA A 37 -16.16 -3.29 -7.21
CA ALA A 37 -16.08 -4.63 -7.80
C ALA A 37 -16.41 -4.67 -9.31
N LYS A 38 -16.15 -3.59 -10.05
CA LYS A 38 -16.38 -3.52 -11.51
C LYS A 38 -15.23 -4.14 -12.31
N GLY A 39 -14.05 -4.30 -11.69
CA GLY A 39 -12.90 -4.96 -12.29
C GLY A 39 -12.92 -6.49 -12.23
N GLN A 40 -11.81 -7.11 -12.62
CA GLN A 40 -11.64 -8.57 -12.49
C GLN A 40 -11.67 -9.00 -11.02
N ASN A 41 -12.08 -10.26 -10.78
CA ASN A 41 -12.24 -10.97 -9.51
C ASN A 41 -12.33 -10.08 -8.25
N PRO A 42 -13.53 -9.89 -7.67
CA PRO A 42 -13.66 -9.16 -6.42
C PRO A 42 -12.97 -9.91 -5.28
N VAL A 43 -11.96 -9.28 -4.68
CA VAL A 43 -11.25 -9.79 -3.51
C VAL A 43 -11.43 -8.77 -2.40
N PHE A 44 -12.05 -9.21 -1.30
CA PHE A 44 -12.30 -8.40 -0.10
C PHE A 44 -12.13 -9.28 1.16
N PRO A 45 -11.64 -8.71 2.29
CA PRO A 45 -11.28 -7.31 2.51
C PRO A 45 -10.03 -6.87 1.74
N ARG A 46 -9.94 -5.57 1.39
CA ARG A 46 -8.87 -5.03 0.55
C ARG A 46 -8.52 -3.59 0.94
N ILE A 47 -7.22 -3.32 1.04
CA ILE A 47 -6.66 -1.97 1.10
C ILE A 47 -6.39 -1.50 -0.33
N LEU A 48 -6.88 -0.31 -0.68
CA LEU A 48 -6.77 0.31 -2.01
C LEU A 48 -5.76 1.48 -1.96
N GLY A 49 -5.59 2.18 -3.09
CA GLY A 49 -4.68 3.31 -3.22
C GLY A 49 -3.39 2.91 -3.93
N HIS A 50 -3.07 3.63 -5.00
CA HIS A 50 -1.86 3.41 -5.81
C HIS A 50 -1.14 4.70 -6.18
N GLU A 51 -1.60 5.83 -5.66
CA GLU A 51 -0.97 7.14 -5.81
C GLU A 51 -0.59 7.65 -4.42
N ALA A 52 0.70 7.59 -4.08
CA ALA A 52 1.17 7.95 -2.74
C ALA A 52 2.59 8.48 -2.74
N ALA A 53 2.91 9.25 -1.69
CA ALA A 53 4.26 9.69 -1.36
C ALA A 53 4.53 9.37 0.11
N GLY A 54 5.74 8.89 0.41
CA GLY A 54 6.14 8.45 1.72
C GLY A 54 7.66 8.41 1.86
N ILE A 55 8.10 7.90 3.00
CA ILE A 55 9.52 7.71 3.32
C ILE A 55 9.74 6.23 3.58
N VAL A 56 10.82 5.66 3.06
CA VAL A 56 11.26 4.30 3.36
C VAL A 56 11.52 4.17 4.86
N GLU A 57 10.77 3.29 5.52
CA GLU A 57 10.90 3.03 6.96
C GLU A 57 11.87 1.87 7.22
N SER A 58 11.77 0.79 6.43
CA SER A 58 12.70 -0.35 6.48
C SER A 58 12.75 -1.09 5.15
N VAL A 59 13.85 -1.81 4.93
CA VAL A 59 14.08 -2.63 3.73
C VAL A 59 14.37 -4.07 4.15
N GLY A 60 13.92 -5.03 3.34
CA GLY A 60 14.21 -6.43 3.55
C GLY A 60 15.55 -6.87 2.95
N GLU A 61 15.92 -8.13 3.19
CA GLU A 61 17.16 -8.71 2.69
C GLU A 61 17.28 -8.58 1.16
N GLY A 62 18.45 -8.18 0.67
CA GLY A 62 18.75 -8.11 -0.77
C GLY A 62 18.33 -6.82 -1.46
N VAL A 63 17.63 -5.90 -0.79
CA VAL A 63 17.39 -4.55 -1.32
C VAL A 63 18.67 -3.73 -1.18
N THR A 64 19.22 -3.28 -2.32
CA THR A 64 20.48 -2.52 -2.37
C THR A 64 20.32 -1.12 -2.94
N GLU A 65 19.18 -0.83 -3.58
CA GLU A 65 18.94 0.43 -4.30
C GLU A 65 18.19 1.47 -3.46
N LEU A 66 17.71 1.07 -2.27
CA LEU A 66 16.93 1.89 -1.35
C LEU A 66 17.40 1.66 0.08
N ALA A 67 17.29 2.70 0.91
CA ALA A 67 17.64 2.67 2.32
C ALA A 67 16.58 3.41 3.17
N PRO A 68 16.46 3.10 4.48
CA PRO A 68 15.62 3.87 5.38
C PRO A 68 15.94 5.37 5.33
N GLY A 69 14.92 6.19 5.11
CA GLY A 69 15.03 7.64 4.98
C GLY A 69 14.94 8.19 3.57
N ASP A 70 15.08 7.36 2.53
CA ASP A 70 14.74 7.71 1.14
C ASP A 70 13.25 8.03 1.00
#